data_AF-A0A383CR20-F1
#
_entry.id   AF-A0A383CR20-F1
#
_cell.length_a   1.000
_cell.length_b   1.000
_cell.length_c   1.000
_cell.angle_alpha   90.00
_cell.angle_beta   90.00
_cell.angle_gamma   90.00
#
_symmetry.space_group_name_H-M   'P 1'
#
loop_
_entity.id
_entity.type
_entity.pdbx_description
1 polymer ?
#
loop_
_entity_poly.entity_id
_entity_poly.type
_entity_poly.pdbx_seq_one_letter_code
_entity_poly.pdbx_strand_id
1 'polypeptide(L)' 'MNKIILLFTILSLQFSYAQIGDVIWEENFNDLDNWMKITGNGSWGWGNGELEFYQEENVE' A
#
# COMPACT_ATOMS: atom_id res chain seq x y z
N MET A 1 44.94 18.91 3.17
CA MET A 1 43.76 18.08 3.51
C MET A 1 44.24 16.66 3.75
N ASN A 2 43.93 16.03 4.89
CA ASN A 2 44.39 14.67 5.18
C ASN A 2 43.81 13.71 4.12
N LYS A 3 44.65 12.89 3.49
CA LYS A 3 44.26 11.98 2.41
C LYS A 3 43.15 11.01 2.84
N ILE A 4 43.13 10.67 4.13
CA ILE A 4 42.09 9.85 4.75
C ILE A 4 40.74 10.57 4.75
N ILE A 5 40.73 11.87 5.06
CA ILE A 5 39.50 12.68 5.05
C ILE A 5 38.97 12.81 3.63
N LEU A 6 39.85 13.04 2.65
CA LEU A 6 39.45 13.10 1.24
C LEU A 6 38.85 11.77 0.76
N LEU A 7 39.45 10.64 1.12
CA LEU A 7 38.94 9.31 0.77
C LEU A 7 37.57 9.04 1.41
N PHE A 8 37.40 9.41 2.68
CA PHE A 8 36.13 9.26 3.39
C PHE A 8 35.01 10.10 2.75
N THR A 9 35.31 11.34 2.35
CA THR A 9 34.35 12.21 1.66
C THR A 9 33.95 11.69 0.28
N ILE A 10 34.86 11.07 -0.47
CA ILE A 10 34.52 10.48 -1.79
C ILE A 10 33.63 9.24 -1.63
N LEU A 11 33.87 8.42 -0.60
CA LEU A 11 33.11 7.20 -0.35
C LEU A 11 31.68 7.48 0.17
N SER A 12 31.47 8.56 0.92
CA SER A 12 30.15 8.90 1.47
C SER A 12 29.18 9.49 0.43
N LEU A 13 29.67 10.01 -0.70
CA LEU A 13 28.84 10.59 -1.78
C LEU A 13 28.07 9.54 -2.60
N GLN A 14 28.37 8.24 -2.45
CA GLN A 14 27.78 7.17 -3.27
C GLN A 14 26.58 6.47 -2.60
N PHE A 15 26.26 6.77 -1.34
CA PHE A 15 25.26 6.01 -0.56
C PHE A 15 23.95 6.76 -0.26
N SER A 16 23.73 7.96 -0.82
CA SER A 16 22.57 8.79 -0.48
C SER A 16 21.46 8.81 -1.54
N TYR A 17 21.26 7.71 -2.28
CA TYR A 17 20.03 7.51 -3.05
C TYR A 17 19.07 6.68 -2.20
N ALA A 18 18.04 7.31 -1.64
CA ALA A 18 16.91 6.58 -1.09
C ALA A 18 16.28 5.76 -2.25
N GLN A 19 16.00 4.48 -2.00
CA GLN A 19 15.40 3.62 -3.02
C GLN A 19 13.92 4.00 -3.15
N ILE A 20 13.62 4.93 -4.06
CA ILE A 20 12.25 5.23 -4.45
C ILE A 20 11.82 4.09 -5.38
N GLY A 21 10.95 3.21 -4.88
CA GLY A 21 10.36 2.16 -5.69
C GLY A 21 9.24 2.70 -6.57
N ASP A 22 9.02 2.04 -7.71
CA ASP A 22 7.89 2.36 -8.59
C ASP A 22 6.55 1.96 -7.94
N VAL A 23 5.48 2.63 -8.34
CA VAL A 23 4.12 2.19 -8.02
C VAL A 23 3.86 0.90 -8.81
N ILE A 24 3.72 -0.22 -8.09
CA ILE A 24 3.49 -1.55 -8.69
C ILE A 24 2.00 -1.92 -8.78
N TRP A 25 1.15 -1.18 -8.05
CA TRP A 25 -0.29 -1.31 -8.09
C TRP A 25 -0.92 0.00 -7.58
N GLU A 26 -1.92 0.48 -8.29
CA GLU A 26 -2.76 1.60 -7.90
C GLU A 26 -4.19 1.34 -8.37
N GLU A 27 -5.16 1.90 -7.66
CA GLU A 27 -6.56 1.93 -8.05
C GLU A 27 -7.00 3.39 -8.11
N ASN A 28 -7.55 3.79 -9.25
CA ASN A 28 -8.02 5.15 -9.49
C ASN A 28 -9.55 5.26 -9.33
N PHE A 29 -10.24 4.14 -9.05
CA PHE A 29 -11.67 4.04 -8.78
C PHE A 29 -12.53 4.64 -9.90
N ASN A 30 -12.12 4.43 -11.15
CA ASN A 30 -12.96 4.74 -12.30
C ASN A 30 -14.11 3.72 -12.44
N ASP A 31 -13.90 2.52 -11.93
CA ASP A 31 -14.85 1.42 -11.76
C ASP A 31 -14.37 0.52 -10.59
N LEU A 32 -15.04 -0.62 -10.39
CA LEU A 32 -14.74 -1.58 -9.33
C LEU A 32 -14.38 -2.97 -9.89
N ASP A 33 -13.92 -3.07 -11.13
CA ASP A 33 -13.69 -4.37 -11.80
C ASP A 33 -12.57 -5.19 -11.13
N ASN A 34 -11.63 -4.52 -10.45
CA ASN A 34 -10.58 -5.17 -9.65
C ASN A 34 -11.06 -5.67 -8.28
N TRP A 35 -12.32 -5.41 -7.92
CA TRP A 35 -12.87 -5.67 -6.59
C TRP A 35 -14.03 -6.67 -6.64
N MET A 36 -14.18 -7.45 -5.56
CA MET A 36 -15.31 -8.34 -5.37
C MET A 36 -16.26 -7.74 -4.34
N LYS A 37 -17.50 -7.45 -4.75
CA LYS A 37 -18.57 -7.06 -3.83
C LYS A 37 -19.06 -8.30 -3.07
N ILE A 38 -19.28 -8.16 -1.77
CA ILE A 38 -19.82 -9.22 -0.92
C ILE A 38 -21.22 -8.84 -0.43
N THR A 39 -22.09 -9.83 -0.32
CA THR A 39 -23.46 -9.64 0.18
C THR A 39 -23.70 -10.55 1.38
N GLY A 40 -24.28 -9.98 2.43
CA GLY A 40 -24.69 -10.69 3.64
C GLY A 40 -23.92 -10.31 4.90
N ASN A 41 -24.21 -11.06 5.96
CA ASN A 41 -23.66 -10.87 7.32
C ASN A 41 -22.65 -11.98 7.71
N GLY A 42 -22.30 -12.88 6.78
CA GLY A 42 -21.37 -13.97 7.05
C GLY A 42 -21.80 -14.91 8.19
N SER A 43 -20.89 -15.77 8.64
CA SER A 43 -21.12 -16.62 9.81
C SER A 43 -20.81 -15.85 11.09
N TRP A 44 -21.77 -15.81 12.03
CA TRP A 44 -21.65 -15.09 13.31
C TRP A 44 -21.27 -13.60 13.13
N GLY A 45 -21.90 -12.90 12.17
CA GLY A 45 -21.58 -11.51 11.86
C GLY A 45 -20.11 -11.38 11.48
N TRP A 46 -19.69 -12.00 10.37
CA TRP A 46 -18.30 -12.11 9.89
C TRP A 46 -17.25 -12.56 10.92
N GLY A 47 -17.67 -13.30 11.94
CA GLY A 47 -16.79 -13.83 12.99
C GLY A 47 -16.53 -12.85 14.14
N ASN A 48 -17.20 -11.71 14.17
CA ASN A 48 -17.06 -10.69 15.21
C ASN A 48 -18.41 -10.12 15.71
N GLY A 49 -19.53 -10.76 15.37
CA GLY A 49 -20.85 -10.35 15.84
C GLY A 49 -21.33 -9.04 15.20
N GLU A 50 -20.87 -8.73 14.00
CA GLU A 50 -21.37 -7.59 13.22
C GLU A 50 -22.89 -7.71 13.01
N LEU A 51 -23.57 -6.56 13.11
CA LEU A 51 -25.02 -6.47 12.93
C LEU A 51 -25.41 -6.07 11.49
N GLU A 52 -24.45 -5.57 10.73
CA GLU A 52 -24.66 -5.03 9.39
C GLU A 52 -24.91 -6.15 8.37
N PHE A 53 -25.80 -5.93 7.40
CA PHE A 53 -25.98 -6.83 6.28
C PHE A 53 -25.46 -6.14 5.02
N TYR A 54 -24.28 -6.54 4.55
CA TYR A 54 -23.69 -5.93 3.35
C TYR A 54 -24.53 -6.21 2.11
N GLN A 55 -24.66 -5.21 1.24
CA GLN A 55 -25.39 -5.24 -0.02
C GLN A 55 -24.52 -4.62 -1.12
N GLU A 56 -24.70 -5.06 -2.36
CA GLU A 56 -23.93 -4.52 -3.49
C GLU A 56 -24.21 -3.03 -3.71
N GLU A 57 -25.43 -2.58 -3.40
CA GLU A 57 -25.89 -1.19 -3.53
C GLU A 57 -25.31 -0.26 -2.46
N ASN A 58 -24.59 -0.78 -1.46
CA ASN A 58 -23.89 0.07 -0.50
C ASN A 58 -22.66 0.74 -1.11
N VAL A 59 -22.23 0.34 -2.31
CA VAL A 59 -21.10 0.92 -3.03
C VAL A 59 -21.42 1.08 -4.52
N GLU A 60 -21.20 2.29 -5.03
CA GLU A 60 -21.42 2.66 -6.44
C GLU A 60 -20.14 2.49 -7.26
#